data_AF-A0A4P9ZPY7-F1
#
_entry.id   AF-A0A4P9ZPY7-F1
#
_cell.length_a   1.000
_cell.length_b   1.000
_cell.length_c   1.000
_cell.angle_alpha   90.00
_cell.angle_beta   90.00
_cell.angle_gamma   90.00
#
_symmetry.space_group_name_H-M   'P 1'
#
loop_
_entity.id
_entity.type
_entity.pdbx_description
1 polymer ?
#
loop_
_entity_poly.entity_id
_entity_poly.type
_entity_poly.pdbx_seq_one_letter_code
_entity_poly.pdbx_strand_id
1 'polypeptide(L)'
;MRNAITELAVSTVSTEGDCPPPLVGATTTTVGGCLYLFAGRLTDPRILTNDLYILNLATFIWRKVNIQLAPSPGSPDIPPPSSEAAHAFIRPRYFHSAVVYGRKIIYFGGMGRLQAHSQNVGVLNDILILDTESLLWTVPRMTSGLPPPRYAHLCTLLDNHRMLIMGGQNLETEYLGDLHILNLRTMGWCVSRRVDRNVGIYRSIVANDAQHDRVIIYSNHNFNDVQRSLHVLTEPNWRLTDRSDAMTGTSLPPGLRFPTASRLGHHLIMSGSYIGSDTSAFRIWALDLRNYSWQEIGCGPLFERGSWNKGFLCADYNRFYVFGKVDRDLAEDYNSRQLNFNHVRVISLEAFGLYRPLVPAFSIPCQELGLAFLDNPAFSDVDIITGDGLRIAFNSYVMAERWPRMAEQLVAIDGKAKPSAAGTSDRRWLTVPENYDTVYQLGRYIYTRVIDPGCSTKLLAGLIGMAERYGMAHLKELCALEMHQRMALDTSPLIFEGATRAHHQGLRVRALLYMFDRREAL
;
A
#
# COMPACT_ATOMS: atom_id res chain seq x y z
N MET A 1 13.68 -25.95 3.58
CA MET A 1 13.43 -25.21 4.84
C MET A 1 13.12 -23.74 4.59
N ARG A 2 13.89 -23.01 3.77
CA ARG A 2 13.57 -21.63 3.33
C ARG A 2 12.11 -21.42 2.90
N ASN A 3 11.57 -22.28 2.05
CA ASN A 3 10.17 -22.23 1.60
C ASN A 3 9.17 -22.28 2.77
N ALA A 4 9.43 -23.11 3.79
CA ALA A 4 8.57 -23.18 4.96
C ALA A 4 8.61 -21.88 5.79
N ILE A 5 9.74 -21.16 5.79
CA ILE A 5 9.87 -19.87 6.48
C ILE A 5 9.17 -18.76 5.68
N THR A 6 9.30 -18.74 4.36
CA THR A 6 8.60 -17.75 3.51
C THR A 6 7.09 -17.95 3.53
N GLU A 7 6.62 -19.18 3.68
CA GLU A 7 5.20 -19.49 3.91
C GLU A 7 4.66 -18.83 5.19
N LEU A 8 5.48 -18.61 6.22
CA LEU A 8 5.06 -17.86 7.42
C LEU A 8 4.77 -16.38 7.15
N ALA A 9 5.20 -15.84 6.00
CA ALA A 9 4.89 -14.48 5.57
C ALA A 9 3.56 -14.37 4.81
N VAL A 10 2.92 -15.51 4.50
CA VAL A 10 1.73 -15.57 3.64
C VAL A 10 0.59 -16.28 4.36
N SER A 11 -0.58 -15.66 4.40
CA SER A 11 -1.82 -16.33 4.78
C SER A 11 -2.74 -16.47 3.58
N THR A 12 -3.53 -17.55 3.54
CA THR A 12 -4.60 -17.74 2.55
C THR A 12 -5.94 -17.63 3.24
N VAL A 13 -6.84 -16.82 2.70
CA VAL A 13 -8.16 -16.53 3.27
C VAL A 13 -9.21 -16.70 2.18
N SER A 14 -10.32 -17.37 2.50
CA SER A 14 -11.50 -17.41 1.64
C SER A 14 -12.32 -16.14 1.83
N THR A 15 -12.84 -15.57 0.74
CA THR A 15 -13.73 -14.41 0.81
C THR A 15 -15.19 -14.85 0.88
N GLU A 16 -16.00 -14.08 1.59
CA GLU A 16 -17.42 -14.37 1.81
C GLU A 16 -18.32 -13.21 1.35
N GLY A 17 -19.64 -13.34 1.51
CA GLY A 17 -20.62 -12.32 1.13
C GLY A 17 -20.96 -12.33 -0.36
N ASP A 18 -21.17 -11.14 -0.94
CA ASP A 18 -21.50 -10.96 -2.36
C ASP A 18 -20.25 -11.12 -3.24
N CYS A 19 -19.63 -12.30 -3.22
CA CYS A 19 -18.40 -12.57 -3.96
C CYS A 19 -18.60 -12.26 -5.45
N PRO A 20 -17.74 -11.42 -6.06
CA PRO A 20 -17.85 -11.11 -7.48
C PRO A 20 -17.72 -12.39 -8.32
N PRO A 21 -18.48 -12.51 -9.42
CA PRO A 21 -18.29 -13.59 -10.38
C PRO A 21 -16.92 -13.44 -11.07
N PRO A 22 -16.46 -14.46 -11.82
CA PRO A 22 -15.24 -14.33 -12.58
C PRO A 22 -15.36 -13.26 -13.67
N LEU A 23 -14.37 -12.37 -13.75
CA LEU A 23 -14.40 -11.17 -14.59
C LEU A 23 -13.15 -11.02 -15.43
N VAL A 24 -13.27 -10.29 -16.53
CA VAL A 24 -12.16 -9.87 -17.40
C VAL A 24 -12.07 -8.35 -17.41
N GLY A 25 -10.87 -7.81 -17.17
CA GLY A 25 -10.59 -6.38 -17.35
C GLY A 25 -11.29 -5.44 -16.36
N ALA A 26 -11.75 -5.95 -15.22
CA ALA A 26 -12.21 -5.14 -14.09
C ALA A 26 -11.05 -4.35 -13.45
N THR A 27 -11.36 -3.21 -12.83
CA THR A 27 -10.37 -2.45 -12.05
C THR A 27 -10.54 -2.73 -10.56
N THR A 28 -9.44 -2.59 -9.82
CA THR A 28 -9.39 -2.77 -8.37
C THR A 28 -8.61 -1.61 -7.76
N THR A 29 -9.15 -0.94 -6.75
CA THR A 29 -8.50 0.18 -6.04
C THR A 29 -8.69 0.07 -4.53
N THR A 30 -7.69 0.47 -3.74
CA THR A 30 -7.73 0.40 -2.28
C THR A 30 -7.90 1.79 -1.68
N VAL A 31 -8.91 1.95 -0.80
CA VAL A 31 -9.18 3.21 -0.07
C VAL A 31 -9.69 2.86 1.33
N GLY A 32 -9.05 3.39 2.37
CA GLY A 32 -9.55 3.32 3.75
C GLY A 32 -9.81 1.89 4.27
N GLY A 33 -8.88 0.97 4.04
CA GLY A 33 -9.01 -0.43 4.47
C GLY A 33 -10.04 -1.25 3.67
N CYS A 34 -10.61 -0.70 2.61
CA CYS A 34 -11.50 -1.39 1.68
C CYS A 34 -10.86 -1.50 0.30
N LEU A 35 -11.24 -2.53 -0.45
CA LEU A 35 -10.94 -2.66 -1.87
C LEU A 35 -12.24 -2.51 -2.67
N TYR A 36 -12.19 -1.66 -3.69
CA TYR A 36 -13.27 -1.41 -4.63
C TYR A 36 -12.96 -2.13 -5.93
N LEU A 37 -13.85 -3.02 -6.36
CA LEU A 37 -13.84 -3.68 -7.66
C LEU A 37 -14.97 -3.10 -8.50
N PHE A 38 -14.65 -2.59 -9.68
CA PHE A 38 -15.64 -1.97 -10.56
C PHE A 38 -15.63 -2.56 -11.96
N ALA A 39 -16.84 -2.86 -12.44
CA ALA A 39 -17.15 -3.25 -13.80
C ALA A 39 -16.37 -4.50 -14.27
N GLY A 40 -16.14 -4.63 -15.57
CA GLY A 40 -15.51 -5.78 -16.21
C GLY A 40 -16.46 -6.49 -17.17
N ARG A 41 -15.96 -7.58 -17.76
CA ARG A 41 -16.76 -8.49 -18.58
C ARG A 41 -16.86 -9.83 -17.87
N LEU A 42 -18.07 -10.34 -17.69
CA LEU A 42 -18.29 -11.71 -17.23
C LEU A 42 -17.60 -12.70 -18.18
N THR A 43 -17.04 -13.76 -17.61
CA THR A 43 -16.43 -14.84 -18.40
C THR A 43 -17.50 -15.65 -19.13
N ASP A 44 -18.59 -15.94 -18.44
CA ASP A 44 -19.79 -16.60 -18.95
C ASP A 44 -21.04 -16.13 -18.18
N PRO A 45 -22.08 -15.56 -18.84
CA PRO A 45 -22.10 -15.15 -20.26
C PRO A 45 -21.13 -14.00 -20.52
N ARG A 46 -20.71 -13.75 -21.77
CA ARG A 46 -19.72 -12.69 -22.11
C ARG A 46 -20.30 -11.27 -22.10
N ILE A 47 -20.89 -10.85 -20.99
CA ILE A 47 -21.60 -9.59 -20.84
C ILE A 47 -20.76 -8.57 -20.05
N LEU A 48 -20.71 -7.32 -20.54
CA LEU A 48 -20.11 -6.21 -19.79
C LEU A 48 -20.99 -5.81 -18.62
N THR A 49 -20.39 -5.55 -17.47
CA THR A 49 -21.07 -5.08 -16.26
C THR A 49 -20.57 -3.69 -15.87
N ASN A 50 -21.35 -3.01 -15.05
CA ASN A 50 -20.95 -1.82 -14.30
C ASN A 50 -21.10 -2.04 -12.79
N ASP A 51 -21.11 -3.31 -12.36
CA ASP A 51 -21.30 -3.66 -10.96
C ASP A 51 -20.15 -3.11 -10.11
N LEU A 52 -20.49 -2.62 -8.91
CA LEU A 52 -19.54 -2.19 -7.90
C LEU A 52 -19.57 -3.18 -6.74
N TYR A 53 -18.41 -3.75 -6.42
CA TYR A 53 -18.20 -4.61 -5.27
C TYR A 53 -17.18 -3.98 -4.33
N ILE A 54 -17.40 -4.13 -3.03
CA ILE A 54 -16.48 -3.63 -2.00
C ILE A 54 -16.10 -4.80 -1.09
N LEU A 55 -14.80 -5.06 -0.95
CA LEU A 55 -14.24 -6.00 0.00
C LEU A 55 -13.70 -5.24 1.21
N ASN A 56 -14.15 -5.62 2.41
CA ASN A 56 -13.51 -5.17 3.64
C ASN A 56 -12.22 -5.99 3.87
N LEU A 57 -11.05 -5.35 3.94
CA LEU A 57 -9.76 -6.05 4.04
C LEU A 57 -9.43 -6.58 5.44
N ALA A 58 -10.24 -6.22 6.45
CA ALA A 58 -10.13 -6.76 7.80
C ALA A 58 -10.96 -8.05 7.95
N THR A 59 -12.15 -8.12 7.33
CA THR A 59 -13.07 -9.25 7.46
C THR A 59 -13.10 -10.18 6.25
N PHE A 60 -12.59 -9.75 5.09
CA PHE A 60 -12.67 -10.46 3.81
C PHE A 60 -14.11 -10.76 3.34
N ILE A 61 -15.07 -9.91 3.74
CA ILE A 61 -16.47 -9.98 3.31
C ILE A 61 -16.71 -8.98 2.18
N TRP A 62 -17.24 -9.48 1.05
CA TRP A 62 -17.70 -8.70 -0.08
C TRP A 62 -19.13 -8.20 0.13
N ARG A 63 -19.41 -6.99 -0.36
CA ARG A 63 -20.76 -6.48 -0.57
C ARG A 63 -20.91 -5.93 -1.97
N LYS A 64 -22.05 -6.18 -2.61
CA LYS A 64 -22.43 -5.52 -3.86
C LYS A 64 -23.12 -4.19 -3.53
N VAL A 65 -22.74 -3.14 -4.25
CA VAL A 65 -23.26 -1.78 -4.00
C VAL A 65 -24.09 -1.33 -5.20
N ASN A 66 -25.28 -0.81 -4.91
CA ASN A 66 -26.16 -0.24 -5.92
C ASN A 66 -25.61 1.09 -6.42
N ILE A 67 -25.74 1.34 -7.72
CA ILE A 67 -25.25 2.57 -8.34
C ILE A 67 -26.25 3.69 -8.06
N GLN A 68 -25.76 4.78 -7.48
CA GLN A 68 -26.53 5.99 -7.22
C GLN A 68 -25.74 7.21 -7.67
N LEU A 69 -26.40 8.16 -8.33
CA LEU A 69 -25.78 9.42 -8.74
C LEU A 69 -25.88 10.44 -7.61
N ALA A 70 -24.85 11.29 -7.50
CA ALA A 70 -24.89 12.47 -6.66
C ALA A 70 -25.90 13.49 -7.23
N PRO A 71 -26.57 14.28 -6.37
CA PRO A 71 -27.40 15.40 -6.80
C PRO A 71 -26.62 16.37 -7.68
N SER A 72 -27.29 16.97 -8.68
CA SER A 72 -26.64 17.95 -9.55
C SER A 72 -26.30 19.22 -8.75
N PRO A 73 -25.06 19.75 -8.81
CA PRO A 73 -24.66 20.90 -8.00
C PRO A 73 -25.50 22.17 -8.20
N GLY A 74 -26.08 22.35 -9.40
CA GLY A 74 -26.93 23.49 -9.75
C GLY A 74 -28.43 23.28 -9.49
N SER A 75 -28.82 22.11 -8.99
CA SER A 75 -30.23 21.78 -8.73
C SER A 75 -30.34 20.69 -7.64
N PRO A 76 -29.90 20.98 -6.40
CA PRO A 76 -29.88 19.99 -5.31
C PRO A 76 -31.28 19.52 -4.90
N ASP A 77 -32.31 20.33 -5.15
CA ASP A 77 -33.71 20.01 -4.84
C ASP A 77 -34.32 18.99 -5.80
N ILE A 78 -33.66 18.71 -6.93
CA ILE A 78 -34.09 17.67 -7.86
C ILE A 78 -33.49 16.34 -7.38
N PRO A 79 -34.32 15.34 -7.04
CA PRO A 79 -33.81 14.05 -6.60
C PRO A 79 -32.94 13.42 -7.69
N PRO A 80 -31.84 12.73 -7.31
CA PRO A 80 -31.00 12.06 -8.28
C PRO A 80 -31.82 11.02 -9.07
N PRO A 81 -31.42 10.71 -10.32
CA PRO A 81 -32.10 9.71 -11.13
C PRO A 81 -32.22 8.37 -10.38
N SER A 82 -33.28 7.61 -10.67
CA SER A 82 -33.42 6.25 -10.14
C SER A 82 -32.18 5.41 -10.44
N SER A 83 -31.94 4.35 -9.65
CA SER A 83 -30.80 3.44 -9.89
C SER A 83 -30.75 3.00 -11.35
N GLU A 84 -31.89 2.62 -11.93
CA GLU A 84 -32.00 2.21 -13.34
C GLU A 84 -31.53 3.30 -14.32
N ALA A 85 -31.96 4.56 -14.11
CA ALA A 85 -31.50 5.68 -14.92
C ALA A 85 -30.01 5.99 -14.69
N ALA A 86 -29.47 5.76 -13.49
CA ALA A 86 -28.04 5.92 -13.20
C ALA A 86 -27.16 4.95 -14.02
N HIS A 87 -27.63 3.73 -14.32
CA HIS A 87 -26.91 2.78 -15.18
C HIS A 87 -26.71 3.31 -16.61
N ALA A 88 -27.53 4.25 -17.09
CA ALA A 88 -27.33 4.90 -18.39
C ALA A 88 -26.10 5.83 -18.40
N PHE A 89 -25.78 6.45 -17.26
CA PHE A 89 -24.63 7.33 -17.10
C PHE A 89 -23.36 6.56 -16.73
N ILE A 90 -23.47 5.58 -15.84
CA ILE A 90 -22.36 4.74 -15.38
C ILE A 90 -22.26 3.52 -16.29
N ARG A 91 -21.82 3.70 -17.52
CA ARG A 91 -21.89 2.64 -18.55
C ARG A 91 -21.05 1.39 -18.22
N PRO A 92 -21.56 0.16 -18.49
CA PRO A 92 -20.80 -1.09 -18.43
C PRO A 92 -19.52 -1.05 -19.27
N ARG A 93 -18.40 -1.48 -18.68
CA ARG A 93 -17.07 -1.31 -19.28
C ARG A 93 -16.00 -2.26 -18.75
N TYR A 94 -14.90 -2.41 -19.48
CA TYR A 94 -13.70 -3.15 -19.07
C TYR A 94 -12.45 -2.49 -19.69
N PHE A 95 -11.26 -2.84 -19.18
CA PHE A 95 -9.98 -2.24 -19.58
C PHE A 95 -9.92 -0.70 -19.46
N HIS A 96 -10.71 -0.14 -18.55
CA HIS A 96 -10.62 1.24 -18.10
C HIS A 96 -9.54 1.36 -17.03
N SER A 97 -9.13 2.58 -16.70
CA SER A 97 -8.21 2.84 -15.60
C SER A 97 -8.92 3.45 -14.40
N ALA A 98 -8.28 3.41 -13.24
CA ALA A 98 -8.76 4.00 -12.00
C ALA A 98 -7.59 4.58 -11.19
N VAL A 99 -7.78 5.75 -10.58
CA VAL A 99 -6.85 6.33 -9.60
C VAL A 99 -7.60 6.81 -8.36
N VAL A 100 -6.94 6.72 -7.21
CA VAL A 100 -7.46 7.22 -5.93
C VAL A 100 -7.04 8.68 -5.77
N TYR A 101 -7.99 9.56 -5.43
CA TYR A 101 -7.75 10.97 -5.13
C TYR A 101 -8.47 11.36 -3.85
N GLY A 102 -7.75 11.35 -2.72
CA GLY A 102 -8.35 11.51 -1.40
C GLY A 102 -9.34 10.37 -1.10
N ARG A 103 -10.59 10.72 -0.82
CA ARG A 103 -11.71 9.78 -0.60
C ARG A 103 -12.56 9.57 -1.86
N LYS A 104 -11.96 9.71 -3.05
CA LYS A 104 -12.62 9.53 -4.33
C LYS A 104 -11.82 8.58 -5.21
N ILE A 105 -12.53 7.82 -6.04
CA ILE A 105 -11.94 7.02 -7.11
C ILE A 105 -12.36 7.61 -8.44
N ILE A 106 -11.38 7.86 -9.31
CA ILE A 106 -11.58 8.48 -10.62
C ILE A 106 -11.30 7.42 -11.66
N TYR A 107 -12.31 7.07 -12.45
CA TYR A 107 -12.23 6.13 -13.56
C TYR A 107 -12.18 6.88 -14.88
N PHE A 108 -11.38 6.37 -15.82
CA PHE A 108 -11.27 6.97 -17.15
C PHE A 108 -11.25 5.92 -18.26
N GLY A 109 -12.02 6.20 -19.31
CA GLY A 109 -12.01 5.48 -20.58
C GLY A 109 -12.44 4.00 -20.48
N GLY A 110 -11.74 3.15 -21.23
CA GLY A 110 -12.03 1.72 -21.40
C GLY A 110 -12.88 1.42 -22.63
N MET A 111 -13.26 0.15 -22.77
CA MET A 111 -14.22 -0.28 -23.78
C MET A 111 -15.57 -0.51 -23.11
N GLY A 112 -16.64 -0.02 -23.70
CA GLY A 112 -17.98 -0.15 -23.12
C GLY A 112 -19.07 0.06 -24.16
N ARG A 113 -20.33 -0.08 -23.74
CA ARG A 113 -21.47 0.16 -24.63
C ARG A 113 -21.54 1.65 -24.98
N LEU A 114 -21.60 1.97 -26.27
CA LEU A 114 -21.70 3.37 -26.70
C LEU A 114 -23.03 4.00 -26.30
N GLN A 115 -24.10 3.22 -26.30
CA GLN A 115 -25.45 3.59 -25.87
C GLN A 115 -26.01 2.52 -24.93
N ALA A 116 -26.85 2.91 -23.97
CA ALA A 116 -27.37 2.00 -22.93
C ALA A 116 -28.03 0.72 -23.49
N HIS A 117 -28.71 0.82 -24.64
CA HIS A 117 -29.46 -0.28 -25.25
C HIS A 117 -28.73 -0.94 -26.44
N SER A 118 -27.53 -0.47 -26.80
CA SER A 118 -26.78 -1.01 -27.94
C SER A 118 -25.87 -2.16 -27.51
N GLN A 119 -25.76 -3.18 -28.36
CA GLN A 119 -24.73 -4.22 -28.25
C GLN A 119 -23.37 -3.78 -28.82
N ASN A 120 -23.33 -2.61 -29.49
CA ASN A 120 -22.08 -2.09 -30.06
C ASN A 120 -21.18 -1.58 -28.93
N VAL A 121 -20.09 -2.31 -28.72
CA VAL A 121 -18.99 -1.91 -27.85
C VAL A 121 -18.10 -0.94 -28.62
N GLY A 122 -17.78 0.18 -27.99
CA GLY A 122 -16.82 1.13 -28.50
C GLY A 122 -15.85 1.56 -27.41
N VAL A 123 -14.94 2.47 -27.77
CA VAL A 123 -13.94 2.99 -26.85
C VAL A 123 -14.45 4.29 -26.22
N LEU A 124 -14.16 4.48 -24.92
CA LEU A 124 -14.65 5.58 -24.11
C LEU A 124 -13.51 6.56 -23.76
N ASN A 125 -13.87 7.81 -23.49
CA ASN A 125 -13.01 8.86 -22.92
C ASN A 125 -13.72 9.65 -21.80
N ASP A 126 -14.79 9.09 -21.24
CA ASP A 126 -15.50 9.71 -20.13
C ASP A 126 -14.75 9.52 -18.80
N ILE A 127 -15.07 10.41 -17.86
CA ILE A 127 -14.62 10.33 -16.48
C ILE A 127 -15.82 9.95 -15.62
N LEU A 128 -15.62 8.99 -14.72
CA LEU A 128 -16.56 8.68 -13.65
C LEU A 128 -15.86 8.90 -12.31
N ILE A 129 -16.55 9.52 -11.35
CA ILE A 129 -16.00 9.75 -10.01
C ILE A 129 -16.91 9.05 -9.01
N LEU A 130 -16.35 8.15 -8.20
CA LEU A 130 -17.03 7.55 -7.05
C LEU A 130 -16.51 8.21 -5.79
N ASP A 131 -17.41 8.78 -4.98
CA ASP A 131 -17.09 9.20 -3.62
C ASP A 131 -17.18 7.98 -2.68
N THR A 132 -16.08 7.64 -2.00
CA THR A 132 -15.99 6.39 -1.23
C THR A 132 -16.68 6.44 0.13
N GLU A 133 -17.07 7.63 0.58
CA GLU A 133 -17.76 7.82 1.86
C GLU A 133 -19.27 7.75 1.66
N SER A 134 -19.79 8.52 0.70
CA SER A 134 -21.22 8.54 0.36
C SER A 134 -21.65 7.43 -0.59
N LEU A 135 -20.70 6.80 -1.30
CA LEU A 135 -20.94 5.84 -2.38
C LEU A 135 -21.75 6.42 -3.56
N LEU A 136 -21.73 7.74 -3.72
CA LEU A 136 -22.39 8.44 -4.80
C LEU A 136 -21.45 8.66 -5.98
N TRP A 137 -21.98 8.47 -7.18
CA TRP A 137 -21.29 8.66 -8.44
C TRP A 137 -21.51 10.06 -9.02
N THR A 138 -20.46 10.65 -9.56
CA THR A 138 -20.51 11.92 -10.28
C THR A 138 -19.95 11.75 -11.68
N VAL A 139 -20.66 12.26 -12.69
CA VAL A 139 -20.18 12.38 -14.06
C VAL A 139 -19.89 13.86 -14.32
N PRO A 140 -18.62 14.29 -14.28
CA PRO A 140 -18.27 15.70 -14.45
C PRO A 140 -18.61 16.16 -15.88
N ARG A 141 -19.14 17.38 -15.99
CA ARG A 141 -19.31 18.04 -17.29
C ARG A 141 -17.94 18.53 -17.77
N MET A 142 -17.44 17.93 -18.84
CA MET A 142 -16.17 18.32 -19.44
C MET A 142 -16.45 19.26 -20.62
N THR A 143 -15.88 20.46 -20.63
CA THR A 143 -16.20 21.51 -21.61
C THR A 143 -15.24 21.56 -22.79
N SER A 144 -14.00 21.08 -22.65
CA SER A 144 -13.01 21.07 -23.73
C SER A 144 -11.79 20.18 -23.39
N GLY A 145 -10.97 19.88 -24.41
CA GLY A 145 -9.66 19.24 -24.23
C GLY A 145 -9.69 17.75 -23.90
N LEU A 146 -10.80 17.06 -24.16
CA LEU A 146 -10.90 15.63 -23.92
C LEU A 146 -9.87 14.85 -24.76
N PRO A 147 -9.09 13.95 -24.16
CA PRO A 147 -8.21 13.05 -24.89
C PRO A 147 -9.02 12.12 -25.81
N PRO A 148 -8.39 11.58 -26.87
CA PRO A 148 -8.98 10.54 -27.69
C PRO A 148 -9.47 9.35 -26.84
N PRO A 149 -10.62 8.73 -27.18
CA PRO A 149 -11.08 7.48 -26.60
C PRO A 149 -10.00 6.42 -26.59
N ARG A 150 -9.81 5.78 -25.42
CA ARG A 150 -8.76 4.78 -25.23
C ARG A 150 -9.11 3.71 -24.20
N TYR A 151 -8.56 2.52 -24.40
CA TYR A 151 -8.58 1.44 -23.41
C TYR A 151 -7.17 0.86 -23.20
N ALA A 152 -6.98 0.09 -22.11
CA ALA A 152 -5.70 -0.51 -21.73
C ALA A 152 -4.52 0.49 -21.70
N HIS A 153 -4.81 1.74 -21.33
CA HIS A 153 -3.83 2.82 -21.18
C HIS A 153 -3.24 2.81 -19.76
N LEU A 154 -2.12 3.50 -19.61
CA LEU A 154 -1.48 3.76 -18.33
C LEU A 154 -2.16 4.94 -17.62
N CYS A 155 -2.28 4.84 -16.31
CA CYS A 155 -2.90 5.88 -15.49
C CYS A 155 -2.25 5.94 -14.11
N THR A 156 -1.92 7.15 -13.64
CA THR A 156 -1.39 7.34 -12.28
C THR A 156 -1.75 8.72 -11.73
N LEU A 157 -1.88 8.81 -10.40
CA LEU A 157 -2.03 10.08 -9.70
C LEU A 157 -0.66 10.75 -9.59
N LEU A 158 -0.59 12.00 -10.01
CA LEU A 158 0.56 12.88 -9.84
C LEU A 158 0.35 13.81 -8.65
N ASP A 159 1.44 14.44 -8.21
CA ASP A 159 1.37 15.51 -7.21
C ASP A 159 0.66 16.74 -7.76
N ASN A 160 0.31 17.65 -6.84
CA ASN A 160 -0.44 18.87 -7.13
C ASN A 160 -1.82 18.61 -7.76
N HIS A 161 -2.49 17.52 -7.34
CA HIS A 161 -3.86 17.20 -7.72
C HIS A 161 -4.02 16.97 -9.23
N ARG A 162 -3.09 16.24 -9.84
CA ARG A 162 -3.11 15.94 -11.27
C ARG A 162 -3.21 14.44 -11.51
N MET A 163 -3.80 14.06 -12.63
CA MET A 163 -3.90 12.68 -13.09
C MET A 163 -3.27 12.58 -14.47
N LEU A 164 -2.34 11.65 -14.64
CA LEU A 164 -1.72 11.33 -15.92
C LEU A 164 -2.46 10.15 -16.56
N ILE A 165 -2.77 10.28 -17.85
CA ILE A 165 -3.05 9.14 -18.72
C ILE A 165 -2.02 9.09 -19.84
N MET A 166 -1.63 7.89 -20.26
CA MET A 166 -0.63 7.73 -21.32
C MET A 166 -0.86 6.41 -22.06
N GLY A 167 -0.65 6.41 -23.37
CA GLY A 167 -0.74 5.17 -24.14
C GLY A 167 -2.16 4.65 -24.31
N GLY A 168 -2.26 3.33 -24.46
CA GLY A 168 -3.49 2.58 -24.73
C GLY A 168 -3.76 2.40 -26.21
N GLN A 169 -4.97 1.95 -26.52
CA GLN A 169 -5.41 1.64 -27.88
C GLN A 169 -6.72 2.37 -28.23
N ASN A 170 -6.88 2.74 -29.50
CA ASN A 170 -8.13 3.21 -30.08
C ASN A 170 -9.04 2.03 -30.51
N LEU A 171 -10.15 2.33 -31.19
CA LEU A 171 -11.12 1.31 -31.64
C LEU A 171 -10.50 0.37 -32.68
N GLU A 172 -9.62 0.88 -33.52
CA GLU A 172 -8.87 0.19 -34.55
C GLU A 172 -7.69 -0.63 -33.99
N THR A 173 -7.53 -0.66 -32.66
CA THR A 173 -6.46 -1.34 -31.92
C THR A 173 -5.05 -0.75 -32.11
N GLU A 174 -4.95 0.43 -32.72
CA GLU A 174 -3.70 1.16 -32.89
C GLU A 174 -3.24 1.76 -31.57
N TYR A 175 -1.93 1.73 -31.33
CA TYR A 175 -1.35 2.29 -30.11
C TYR A 175 -1.33 3.82 -30.16
N LEU A 176 -1.72 4.44 -29.05
CA LEU A 176 -1.71 5.89 -28.89
C LEU A 176 -0.37 6.35 -28.33
N GLY A 177 0.41 7.09 -29.11
CA GLY A 177 1.70 7.65 -28.71
C GLY A 177 1.59 9.01 -28.02
N ASP A 178 0.68 9.16 -27.06
CA ASP A 178 0.44 10.43 -26.38
C ASP A 178 0.28 10.29 -24.86
N LEU A 179 0.45 11.42 -24.17
CA LEU A 179 0.12 11.59 -22.76
C LEU A 179 -0.78 12.80 -22.57
N HIS A 180 -1.66 12.72 -21.58
CA HIS A 180 -2.56 13.81 -21.18
C HIS A 180 -2.60 13.94 -19.67
N ILE A 181 -2.74 15.18 -19.19
CA ILE A 181 -2.82 15.47 -17.75
C ILE A 181 -4.09 16.25 -17.44
N LEU A 182 -4.84 15.71 -16.48
CA LEU A 182 -6.05 16.31 -15.94
C LEU A 182 -5.75 16.98 -14.60
N ASN A 183 -6.13 18.24 -14.43
CA ASN A 183 -6.17 18.88 -13.12
C ASN A 183 -7.47 18.49 -12.39
N LEU A 184 -7.35 17.81 -11.25
CA LEU A 184 -8.47 17.26 -10.49
C LEU A 184 -9.21 18.29 -9.63
N ARG A 185 -8.64 19.49 -9.44
CA ARG A 185 -9.33 20.59 -8.76
C ARG A 185 -10.26 21.34 -9.72
N THR A 186 -9.76 21.63 -10.91
CA THR A 186 -10.54 22.36 -11.94
C THR A 186 -11.34 21.43 -12.84
N MET A 187 -11.06 20.12 -12.79
CA MET A 187 -11.58 19.12 -13.73
C MET A 187 -11.33 19.48 -15.20
N GLY A 188 -10.18 20.11 -15.47
CA GLY A 188 -9.76 20.55 -16.81
C GLY A 188 -8.46 19.88 -17.27
N TRP A 189 -8.43 19.44 -18.53
CA TRP A 189 -7.21 18.91 -19.16
C TRP A 189 -6.21 20.05 -19.41
N CYS A 190 -5.01 19.93 -18.86
CA CYS A 190 -4.00 20.99 -18.88
C CYS A 190 -2.75 20.67 -19.72
N VAL A 191 -2.48 19.39 -20.01
CA VAL A 191 -1.36 18.97 -20.87
C VAL A 191 -1.85 17.93 -21.86
N SER A 192 -1.41 18.05 -23.11
CA SER A 192 -1.55 17.06 -24.17
C SER A 192 -0.26 17.06 -24.98
N ARG A 193 0.42 15.90 -25.07
CA ARG A 193 1.73 15.81 -25.71
C ARG A 193 1.91 14.47 -26.41
N ARG A 194 2.51 14.48 -27.60
CA ARG A 194 3.03 13.27 -28.24
C ARG A 194 4.29 12.78 -27.54
N VAL A 195 4.47 11.46 -27.50
CA VAL A 195 5.64 10.80 -26.96
C VAL A 195 6.30 10.05 -28.10
N ASP A 196 7.55 10.40 -28.40
CA ASP A 196 8.28 9.97 -29.61
C ASP A 196 8.70 8.49 -29.61
N ARG A 197 8.15 7.67 -28.71
CA ARG A 197 8.42 6.24 -28.59
C ARG A 197 7.14 5.49 -28.21
N ASN A 198 7.06 4.23 -28.61
CA ASN A 198 6.06 3.27 -28.13
C ASN A 198 6.33 2.96 -26.65
N VAL A 199 6.02 3.90 -25.76
CA VAL A 199 6.10 3.75 -24.31
C VAL A 199 4.67 3.66 -23.79
N GLY A 200 4.41 2.73 -22.87
CA GLY A 200 3.04 2.44 -22.46
C GLY A 200 2.27 1.52 -23.42
N ILE A 201 3.00 0.66 -24.12
CA ILE A 201 2.45 -0.44 -24.93
C ILE A 201 1.75 -1.46 -24.02
N TYR A 202 0.91 -2.33 -24.59
CA TYR A 202 0.22 -3.40 -23.88
C TYR A 202 1.17 -4.16 -22.94
N ARG A 203 0.75 -4.34 -21.67
CA ARG A 203 1.54 -4.92 -20.55
C ARG A 203 2.63 -4.01 -19.96
N SER A 204 2.48 -2.70 -20.12
CA SER A 204 3.23 -1.73 -19.33
C SER A 204 2.54 -1.44 -17.99
N ILE A 205 3.33 -0.98 -17.03
CA ILE A 205 2.88 -0.47 -15.73
C ILE A 205 3.41 0.95 -15.54
N VAL A 206 2.72 1.73 -14.72
CA VAL A 206 3.12 3.09 -14.36
C VAL A 206 3.00 3.30 -12.86
N ALA A 207 3.94 4.05 -12.29
CA ALA A 207 3.88 4.48 -10.89
C ALA A 207 4.47 5.87 -10.72
N ASN A 208 3.82 6.70 -9.91
CA ASN A 208 4.36 8.00 -9.51
C ASN A 208 5.38 7.85 -8.36
N ASP A 209 6.56 8.43 -8.55
CA ASP A 209 7.57 8.64 -7.52
C ASP A 209 7.61 10.13 -7.15
N ALA A 210 6.59 10.51 -6.36
CA ALA A 210 6.35 11.86 -5.87
C ALA A 210 7.54 12.50 -5.15
N GLN A 211 8.40 11.71 -4.51
CA GLN A 211 9.56 12.23 -3.78
C GLN A 211 10.61 12.85 -4.71
N HIS A 212 10.58 12.48 -5.99
CA HIS A 212 11.58 12.86 -6.99
C HIS A 212 10.94 13.48 -8.25
N ASP A 213 9.69 13.92 -8.16
CA ASP A 213 8.93 14.54 -9.27
C ASP A 213 9.04 13.77 -10.60
N ARG A 214 8.93 12.44 -10.53
CA ARG A 214 9.11 11.56 -11.68
C ARG A 214 8.08 10.44 -11.73
N VAL A 215 7.74 10.02 -12.94
CA VAL A 215 6.88 8.88 -13.21
C VAL A 215 7.71 7.75 -13.80
N ILE A 216 7.59 6.56 -13.20
CA ILE A 216 8.28 5.35 -13.63
C ILE A 216 7.36 4.55 -14.52
N ILE A 217 7.85 4.15 -15.70
CA ILE A 217 7.13 3.31 -16.64
C ILE A 217 8.00 2.08 -16.91
N TYR A 218 7.48 0.91 -16.55
CA TYR A 218 8.12 -0.35 -16.86
C TYR A 218 7.29 -1.12 -17.88
N SER A 219 7.95 -1.75 -18.84
CA SER A 219 7.31 -2.61 -19.81
C SER A 219 8.11 -3.89 -20.01
N ASN A 220 7.41 -4.98 -20.30
CA ASN A 220 8.04 -6.22 -20.73
C ASN A 220 7.31 -6.79 -21.95
N HIS A 221 8.08 -7.26 -22.93
CA HIS A 221 7.56 -7.80 -24.18
C HIS A 221 8.45 -8.95 -24.69
N ASN A 222 8.05 -9.58 -25.80
CA ASN A 222 8.72 -10.73 -26.40
C ASN A 222 8.95 -11.89 -25.42
N PHE A 223 7.94 -12.74 -25.20
CA PHE A 223 8.00 -13.75 -24.12
C PHE A 223 8.90 -14.95 -24.39
N ASN A 224 9.44 -15.05 -25.61
CA ASN A 224 10.46 -16.03 -25.96
C ASN A 224 11.86 -15.52 -25.60
N ASP A 225 12.08 -14.21 -25.73
CA ASP A 225 13.30 -13.51 -25.32
C ASP A 225 12.91 -12.19 -24.64
N VAL A 226 12.69 -12.27 -23.32
CA VAL A 226 12.01 -11.22 -22.55
C VAL A 226 12.81 -9.93 -22.59
N GLN A 227 12.29 -8.97 -23.34
CA GLN A 227 12.79 -7.61 -23.40
C GLN A 227 12.14 -6.78 -22.30
N ARG A 228 12.95 -6.06 -21.53
CA ARG A 228 12.52 -5.24 -20.40
C ARG A 228 12.94 -3.80 -20.67
N SER A 229 12.03 -2.88 -20.47
CA SER A 229 12.34 -1.46 -20.62
C SER A 229 11.87 -0.69 -19.40
N LEU A 230 12.72 0.23 -18.95
CA LEU A 230 12.44 1.13 -17.85
C LEU A 230 12.60 2.56 -18.35
N HIS A 231 11.51 3.32 -18.31
CA HIS A 231 11.53 4.72 -18.68
C HIS A 231 11.15 5.59 -17.49
N VAL A 232 11.77 6.75 -17.41
CA VAL A 232 11.49 7.77 -16.40
C VAL A 232 11.04 9.03 -17.10
N LEU A 233 9.85 9.50 -16.71
CA LEU A 233 9.25 10.73 -17.20
C LEU A 233 9.36 11.79 -16.09
N THR A 234 10.01 12.92 -16.37
CA THR A 234 10.33 13.94 -15.35
C THR A 234 9.67 15.28 -15.65
N GLU A 235 9.17 15.94 -14.60
CA GLU A 235 8.66 17.31 -14.67
C GLU A 235 9.77 18.37 -14.81
N PRO A 236 9.48 19.59 -15.32
CA PRO A 236 8.17 20.10 -15.76
C PRO A 236 7.84 19.80 -17.23
N ASN A 237 8.83 19.40 -18.03
CA ASN A 237 8.67 19.22 -19.47
C ASN A 237 8.17 17.84 -19.86
N TRP A 238 7.99 16.91 -18.92
CA TRP A 238 7.63 15.51 -19.20
C TRP A 238 8.64 14.87 -20.13
N ARG A 239 9.93 15.10 -19.90
CA ARG A 239 10.99 14.49 -20.69
C ARG A 239 11.06 13.01 -20.36
N LEU A 240 10.95 12.18 -21.39
CA LEU A 240 11.12 10.75 -21.28
C LEU A 240 12.61 10.39 -21.39
N THR A 241 13.11 9.62 -20.43
CA THR A 241 14.47 9.10 -20.41
C THR A 241 14.46 7.58 -20.30
N ASP A 242 15.30 6.93 -21.09
CA ASP A 242 15.49 5.48 -21.05
C ASP A 242 16.50 5.14 -19.94
N ARG A 243 16.13 4.21 -19.08
CA ARG A 243 16.92 3.70 -17.94
C ARG A 243 16.97 2.17 -17.96
N SER A 244 16.70 1.55 -19.10
CA SER A 244 16.64 0.10 -19.23
C SER A 244 17.96 -0.55 -18.83
N ASP A 245 19.08 0.01 -19.26
CA ASP A 245 20.44 -0.48 -18.95
C ASP A 245 20.87 -0.26 -17.50
N ALA A 246 20.13 0.56 -16.74
CA ALA A 246 20.42 0.80 -15.33
C ALA A 246 19.85 -0.30 -14.42
N MET A 247 18.95 -1.15 -14.94
CA MET A 247 18.35 -2.22 -14.14
C MET A 247 19.37 -3.31 -13.80
N THR A 248 19.55 -3.56 -12.51
CA THR A 248 20.45 -4.60 -11.98
C THR A 248 19.67 -5.57 -11.08
N GLY A 249 20.35 -6.57 -10.52
CA GLY A 249 19.76 -7.56 -9.61
C GLY A 249 20.45 -8.90 -9.75
N THR A 250 20.24 -9.80 -8.79
CA THR A 250 20.70 -11.20 -8.92
C THR A 250 19.95 -11.93 -10.03
N SER A 251 18.69 -11.55 -10.25
CA SER A 251 17.84 -11.97 -11.35
C SER A 251 16.93 -10.81 -11.76
N LEU A 252 16.41 -10.88 -12.99
CA LEU A 252 15.46 -9.91 -13.52
C LEU A 252 14.07 -10.53 -13.64
N PRO A 253 12.99 -9.74 -13.49
CA PRO A 253 11.62 -10.25 -13.54
C PRO A 253 11.35 -11.00 -14.86
N PRO A 254 10.70 -12.16 -14.86
CA PRO A 254 10.38 -12.84 -16.11
C PRO A 254 9.35 -12.04 -16.92
N GLY A 255 8.98 -12.56 -18.09
CA GLY A 255 7.95 -11.93 -18.92
C GLY A 255 6.56 -12.05 -18.28
N LEU A 256 6.22 -11.10 -17.41
CA LEU A 256 4.95 -11.07 -16.69
C LEU A 256 3.78 -10.72 -17.63
N ARG A 257 2.68 -11.44 -17.46
CA ARG A 257 1.41 -11.18 -18.14
C ARG A 257 0.52 -10.34 -17.23
N PHE A 258 -0.14 -9.36 -17.84
CA PHE A 258 -1.03 -8.41 -17.17
C PHE A 258 -0.42 -7.82 -15.88
N PRO A 259 0.80 -7.27 -15.97
CA PRO A 259 1.47 -6.80 -14.78
C PRO A 259 0.67 -5.67 -14.11
N THR A 260 0.72 -5.66 -12.78
CA THR A 260 0.23 -4.56 -11.95
C THR A 260 1.39 -4.03 -11.14
N ALA A 261 1.34 -2.75 -10.79
CA ALA A 261 2.36 -2.18 -9.94
C ALA A 261 1.85 -1.10 -9.01
N SER A 262 2.56 -0.91 -7.91
CA SER A 262 2.29 0.11 -6.92
C SER A 262 3.58 0.46 -6.19
N ARG A 263 3.71 1.70 -5.74
CA ARG A 263 4.88 2.15 -4.99
C ARG A 263 4.70 1.90 -3.49
N LEU A 264 5.73 1.39 -2.84
CA LEU A 264 5.84 1.29 -1.39
C LEU A 264 7.20 1.83 -0.94
N GLY A 265 7.20 2.98 -0.27
CA GLY A 265 8.45 3.66 0.09
C GLY A 265 9.30 3.95 -1.16
N HIS A 266 10.55 3.49 -1.16
CA HIS A 266 11.47 3.61 -2.29
C HIS A 266 11.38 2.47 -3.30
N HIS A 267 10.42 1.56 -3.15
CA HIS A 267 10.30 0.39 -4.02
C HIS A 267 9.08 0.49 -4.93
N LEU A 268 9.26 0.10 -6.19
CA LEU A 268 8.17 -0.25 -7.09
C LEU A 268 7.87 -1.74 -6.94
N ILE A 269 6.71 -2.08 -6.38
CA ILE A 269 6.25 -3.47 -6.29
C ILE A 269 5.49 -3.79 -7.57
N MET A 270 5.98 -4.77 -8.31
CA MET A 270 5.39 -5.28 -9.53
C MET A 270 4.94 -6.72 -9.33
N SER A 271 3.82 -7.10 -9.92
CA SER A 271 3.38 -8.49 -9.95
C SER A 271 2.64 -8.85 -11.22
N GLY A 272 2.56 -10.14 -11.53
CA GLY A 272 1.80 -10.63 -12.67
C GLY A 272 1.93 -12.14 -12.83
N SER A 273 1.16 -12.69 -13.76
CA SER A 273 1.22 -14.12 -14.06
C SER A 273 2.39 -14.42 -14.97
N TYR A 274 3.22 -15.38 -14.58
CA TYR A 274 4.23 -15.98 -15.44
C TYR A 274 3.67 -17.30 -15.99
N ILE A 275 3.66 -17.42 -17.32
CA ILE A 275 3.28 -18.64 -18.03
C ILE A 275 4.53 -19.12 -18.78
N GLY A 276 5.20 -20.13 -18.23
CA GLY A 276 6.34 -20.81 -18.84
C GLY A 276 5.94 -22.15 -19.46
N SER A 277 6.90 -22.82 -20.10
CA SER A 277 6.71 -24.19 -20.63
C SER A 277 6.47 -25.21 -19.52
N ASP A 278 7.26 -25.11 -18.44
CA ASP A 278 7.31 -26.13 -17.39
C ASP A 278 6.53 -25.71 -16.15
N THR A 279 6.40 -24.40 -15.92
CA THR A 279 5.75 -23.84 -14.73
C THR A 279 4.94 -22.60 -15.06
N SER A 280 3.74 -22.52 -14.47
CA SER A 280 2.91 -21.32 -14.45
C SER A 280 2.70 -20.89 -13.01
N ALA A 281 3.03 -19.63 -12.70
CA ALA A 281 2.91 -19.12 -11.33
C ALA A 281 2.69 -17.61 -11.32
N PHE A 282 2.05 -17.11 -10.27
CA PHE A 282 2.01 -15.68 -9.99
C PHE A 282 3.32 -15.23 -9.35
N ARG A 283 3.92 -14.16 -9.89
CA ARG A 283 5.24 -13.67 -9.46
C ARG A 283 5.13 -12.25 -8.93
N ILE A 284 5.92 -11.94 -7.91
CA ILE A 284 5.96 -10.62 -7.27
C ILE A 284 7.43 -10.18 -7.17
N TRP A 285 7.71 -8.95 -7.56
CA TRP A 285 9.03 -8.37 -7.68
C TRP A 285 9.05 -6.96 -7.08
N ALA A 286 10.17 -6.55 -6.54
CA ALA A 286 10.42 -5.19 -6.07
C ALA A 286 11.63 -4.60 -6.82
N LEU A 287 11.48 -3.39 -7.34
CA LEU A 287 12.57 -2.58 -7.87
C LEU A 287 12.88 -1.47 -6.87
N ASP A 288 14.10 -1.42 -6.34
CA ASP A 288 14.58 -0.28 -5.55
C ASP A 288 14.83 0.91 -6.50
N LEU A 289 14.04 1.97 -6.35
CA LEU A 289 14.07 3.14 -7.24
C LEU A 289 15.29 4.04 -7.02
N ARG A 290 16.13 3.78 -6.01
CA ARG A 290 17.36 4.53 -5.74
C ARG A 290 18.53 4.05 -6.59
N ASN A 291 18.61 2.74 -6.83
CA ASN A 291 19.71 2.10 -7.54
C ASN A 291 19.25 1.20 -8.71
N TYR A 292 17.95 1.11 -8.96
CA TYR A 292 17.32 0.26 -9.97
C TYR A 292 17.67 -1.23 -9.85
N SER A 293 17.85 -1.72 -8.62
CA SER A 293 18.08 -3.15 -8.36
C SER A 293 16.78 -3.89 -8.15
N TRP A 294 16.61 -5.01 -8.86
CA TRP A 294 15.48 -5.93 -8.74
C TRP A 294 15.72 -6.99 -7.68
N GLN A 295 14.64 -7.32 -6.98
CA GLN A 295 14.55 -8.44 -6.05
C GLN A 295 13.23 -9.17 -6.25
N GLU A 296 13.26 -10.50 -6.35
CA GLU A 296 12.05 -11.32 -6.31
C GLU A 296 11.54 -11.42 -4.86
N ILE A 297 10.22 -11.24 -4.67
CA ILE A 297 9.54 -11.50 -3.40
C ILE A 297 9.10 -12.97 -3.40
N GLY A 298 10.06 -13.85 -3.09
CA GLY A 298 9.88 -15.29 -3.13
C GLY A 298 8.93 -15.79 -2.04
N CYS A 299 7.69 -16.10 -2.41
CA CYS A 299 6.65 -16.62 -1.51
C CYS A 299 6.58 -18.16 -1.50
N GLY A 300 7.68 -18.85 -1.82
CA GLY A 300 7.72 -20.32 -1.91
C GLY A 300 6.83 -20.90 -3.02
N PRO A 301 6.49 -22.20 -2.96
CA PRO A 301 5.70 -22.90 -3.98
C PRO A 301 4.21 -22.55 -3.91
N LEU A 302 3.81 -21.66 -3.00
CA LEU A 302 2.42 -21.31 -2.80
C LEU A 302 1.76 -20.91 -4.12
N PHE A 303 2.39 -20.05 -4.92
CA PHE A 303 1.82 -19.53 -6.16
C PHE A 303 1.94 -20.48 -7.37
N GLU A 304 2.50 -21.68 -7.19
CA GLU A 304 2.59 -22.71 -8.22
C GLU A 304 1.31 -23.57 -8.29
N ARG A 305 0.46 -23.51 -7.26
CA ARG A 305 -0.84 -24.20 -7.22
C ARG A 305 -1.99 -23.21 -7.10
N GLY A 306 -3.05 -23.46 -7.84
CA GLY A 306 -4.21 -22.57 -7.92
C GLY A 306 -4.04 -21.50 -9.00
N SER A 307 -5.15 -20.83 -9.32
CA SER A 307 -5.18 -19.73 -10.27
C SER A 307 -5.11 -18.40 -9.53
N TRP A 308 -3.91 -17.83 -9.41
CA TRP A 308 -3.64 -16.52 -8.81
C TRP A 308 -3.34 -15.51 -9.91
N ASN A 309 -4.18 -14.47 -10.04
CA ASN A 309 -4.22 -13.68 -11.27
C ASN A 309 -4.26 -12.16 -11.06
N LYS A 310 -4.55 -11.66 -9.85
CA LYS A 310 -4.64 -10.22 -9.59
C LYS A 310 -3.98 -9.83 -8.27
N GLY A 311 -2.86 -9.11 -8.37
CA GLY A 311 -2.18 -8.51 -7.22
C GLY A 311 -2.62 -7.07 -6.96
N PHE A 312 -2.59 -6.65 -5.70
CA PHE A 312 -2.73 -5.25 -5.31
C PHE A 312 -2.01 -4.96 -3.98
N LEU A 313 -1.59 -3.70 -3.82
CA LEU A 313 -0.94 -3.21 -2.60
C LEU A 313 -1.97 -2.50 -1.71
N CYS A 314 -1.94 -2.78 -0.40
CA CYS A 314 -2.51 -1.91 0.62
C CYS A 314 -1.35 -1.32 1.43
N ALA A 315 -0.93 -0.10 1.08
CA ALA A 315 0.22 0.54 1.68
C ALA A 315 0.02 0.84 3.17
N ASP A 316 -1.22 1.15 3.59
CA ASP A 316 -1.57 1.46 4.98
C ASP A 316 -1.36 0.27 5.93
N TYR A 317 -1.48 -0.96 5.41
CA TYR A 317 -1.23 -2.19 6.18
C TYR A 317 0.12 -2.84 5.88
N ASN A 318 0.94 -2.22 5.01
CA ASN A 318 2.17 -2.79 4.51
C ASN A 318 2.03 -4.24 3.99
N ARG A 319 0.90 -4.51 3.32
CA ARG A 319 0.52 -5.85 2.85
C ARG A 319 0.29 -5.86 1.36
N PHE A 320 0.75 -6.92 0.71
CA PHE A 320 0.39 -7.23 -0.66
C PHE A 320 -0.67 -8.32 -0.66
N TYR A 321 -1.65 -8.20 -1.56
CA TYR A 321 -2.76 -9.13 -1.65
C TYR A 321 -2.80 -9.70 -3.06
N VAL A 322 -3.10 -11.00 -3.17
CA VAL A 322 -3.26 -11.66 -4.46
C VAL A 322 -4.56 -12.42 -4.47
N PHE A 323 -5.48 -12.03 -5.36
CA PHE A 323 -6.70 -12.75 -5.60
C PHE A 323 -6.46 -13.99 -6.46
N GLY A 324 -7.25 -15.02 -6.18
CA GLY A 324 -7.23 -16.24 -6.95
C GLY A 324 -8.29 -17.24 -6.54
N LYS A 325 -8.09 -18.47 -7.01
CA LYS A 325 -8.91 -19.62 -6.67
C LYS A 325 -8.04 -20.87 -6.56
N VAL A 326 -8.10 -21.53 -5.40
CA VAL A 326 -7.17 -22.62 -5.02
C VAL A 326 -7.34 -23.86 -5.91
N ASP A 327 -8.57 -24.14 -6.34
CA ASP A 327 -9.00 -25.31 -7.11
C ASP A 327 -9.04 -25.07 -8.64
N ARG A 328 -8.39 -24.01 -9.14
CA ARG A 328 -8.28 -23.73 -10.59
C ARG A 328 -6.83 -23.72 -11.06
N ASP A 329 -6.63 -23.83 -12.37
CA ASP A 329 -5.32 -23.71 -12.99
C ASP A 329 -5.07 -22.30 -13.56
N LEU A 330 -3.85 -21.79 -13.36
CA LEU A 330 -3.48 -20.44 -13.80
C LEU A 330 -3.36 -20.33 -15.33
N ALA A 331 -2.86 -21.37 -16.01
CA ALA A 331 -2.69 -21.33 -17.46
C ALA A 331 -4.05 -21.39 -18.17
N GLU A 332 -4.99 -22.20 -17.68
CA GLU A 332 -6.38 -22.23 -18.16
C GLU A 332 -7.08 -20.88 -18.01
N ASP A 333 -6.98 -20.27 -16.82
CA ASP A 333 -7.61 -18.97 -16.56
C ASP A 333 -6.93 -17.83 -17.30
N TYR A 334 -5.63 -17.91 -17.54
CA TYR A 334 -4.93 -16.97 -18.40
C TYR A 334 -5.49 -17.00 -19.84
N ASN A 335 -5.77 -18.18 -20.40
CA ASN A 335 -6.32 -18.32 -21.76
C ASN A 335 -7.71 -17.68 -21.89
N SER A 336 -8.54 -17.76 -20.85
CA SER A 336 -9.85 -17.10 -20.80
C SER A 336 -9.80 -15.65 -20.30
N ARG A 337 -8.63 -15.18 -19.86
CA ARG A 337 -8.38 -13.89 -19.18
C ARG A 337 -9.22 -13.72 -17.92
N GLN A 338 -9.55 -14.83 -17.27
CA GLN A 338 -10.41 -14.89 -16.10
C GLN A 338 -9.67 -14.40 -14.85
N LEU A 339 -10.30 -13.49 -14.13
CA LEU A 339 -9.94 -13.12 -12.76
C LEU A 339 -10.87 -13.82 -11.78
N ASN A 340 -10.32 -14.30 -10.67
CA ASN A 340 -11.07 -15.00 -9.62
C ASN A 340 -10.97 -14.20 -8.32
N PHE A 341 -12.05 -14.17 -7.52
CA PHE A 341 -12.11 -13.35 -6.30
C PHE A 341 -12.42 -14.15 -5.03
N ASN A 342 -12.54 -15.47 -5.14
CA ASN A 342 -12.99 -16.35 -4.06
C ASN A 342 -11.96 -16.51 -2.93
N HIS A 343 -10.68 -16.40 -3.24
CA HIS A 343 -9.60 -16.53 -2.27
C HIS A 343 -8.63 -15.37 -2.40
N VAL A 344 -8.02 -15.01 -1.28
CA VAL A 344 -7.00 -13.98 -1.18
C VAL A 344 -5.80 -14.56 -0.45
N ARG A 345 -4.62 -14.37 -1.03
CA ARG A 345 -3.36 -14.48 -0.29
C ARG A 345 -2.93 -13.13 0.21
N VAL A 346 -2.57 -13.07 1.48
CA VAL A 346 -2.09 -11.87 2.16
C VAL A 346 -0.60 -12.08 2.45
N ILE A 347 0.24 -11.23 1.86
CA ILE A 347 1.69 -11.29 1.98
C ILE A 347 2.13 -10.12 2.85
N SER A 348 2.88 -10.44 3.92
CA SER A 348 3.60 -9.43 4.71
C SER A 348 4.85 -8.98 3.96
N LEU A 349 4.80 -7.79 3.36
CA LEU A 349 5.94 -7.22 2.63
C LEU A 349 7.13 -6.92 3.55
N GLU A 350 6.84 -6.63 4.81
CA GLU A 350 7.82 -6.39 5.85
C GLU A 350 8.75 -7.59 6.06
N ALA A 351 8.24 -8.82 5.91
CA ALA A 351 9.04 -10.04 6.02
C ALA A 351 10.17 -10.12 4.98
N PHE A 352 10.01 -9.40 3.86
CA PHE A 352 10.99 -9.28 2.79
C PHE A 352 11.78 -7.97 2.83
N GLY A 353 11.60 -7.20 3.91
CA GLY A 353 12.26 -5.92 4.12
C GLY A 353 11.70 -4.75 3.36
N LEU A 354 10.46 -4.88 2.91
CA LEU A 354 9.75 -3.84 2.18
C LEU A 354 8.73 -3.21 3.14
N TYR A 355 8.93 -1.93 3.45
CA TYR A 355 8.06 -1.19 4.34
C TYR A 355 8.02 0.28 3.96
N ARG A 356 6.98 0.96 4.44
CA ARG A 356 6.85 2.41 4.31
C ARG A 356 7.85 3.08 5.28
N PRO A 357 8.65 4.04 4.83
CA PRO A 357 9.47 4.85 5.74
C PRO A 357 8.54 5.69 6.64
N LEU A 358 8.89 5.79 7.92
CA LEU A 358 8.19 6.65 8.87
C LEU A 358 8.58 8.11 8.65
N VAL A 359 7.61 9.02 8.75
CA VAL A 359 7.86 10.47 8.76
C VAL A 359 8.11 10.89 10.21
N PRO A 360 9.23 11.54 10.54
CA PRO A 360 9.49 12.00 11.91
C PRO A 360 8.36 12.90 12.41
N ALA A 361 7.84 12.62 13.60
CA ALA A 361 6.74 13.38 14.17
C ALA A 361 7.17 14.81 14.57
N PHE A 362 8.42 14.97 14.99
CA PHE A 362 8.99 16.23 15.47
C PHE A 362 10.19 16.67 14.62
N SER A 363 10.32 17.99 14.45
CA SER A 363 11.52 18.61 13.88
C SER A 363 12.73 18.40 14.80
N ILE A 364 13.95 18.48 14.25
CA ILE A 364 15.19 18.32 15.04
C ILE A 364 15.23 19.25 16.26
N PRO A 365 14.93 20.56 16.15
CA PRO A 365 14.91 21.46 17.33
C PRO A 365 13.91 21.04 18.41
N CYS A 366 12.75 20.50 18.03
CA CYS A 366 11.77 19.99 18.99
C CYS A 366 12.29 18.74 19.72
N GLN A 367 13.04 17.89 19.03
CA GLN A 367 13.67 16.72 19.65
C GLN A 367 14.75 17.14 20.65
N GLU A 368 15.61 18.10 20.29
CA GLU A 368 16.66 18.64 21.18
C GLU A 368 16.07 19.27 22.44
N LEU A 369 15.02 20.09 22.29
CA LEU A 369 14.30 20.68 23.42
C LEU A 369 13.68 19.60 24.33
N GLY A 370 13.10 18.56 23.73
CA GLY A 370 12.55 17.43 24.47
C GLY A 370 13.60 16.73 25.34
N LEU A 371 14.79 16.47 24.80
CA LEU A 371 15.89 15.86 25.57
C LEU A 371 16.36 16.78 26.70
N ALA A 372 16.47 18.08 26.46
CA ALA A 372 16.84 19.05 27.49
C ALA A 372 15.84 19.09 28.66
N PHE A 373 14.56 18.82 28.41
CA PHE A 373 13.54 18.70 29.46
C PHE A 373 13.63 17.39 30.22
N LEU A 374 13.93 16.27 29.54
CA LEU A 374 14.11 14.98 30.20
C LEU A 374 15.31 15.00 31.17
N ASP A 375 16.42 15.61 30.76
CA ASP A 375 17.66 15.65 31.53
C ASP A 375 17.68 16.73 32.63
N ASN A 376 16.64 17.58 32.71
CA ASN A 376 16.53 18.63 33.72
C ASN A 376 15.44 18.32 34.76
N PRO A 377 15.83 17.90 35.98
CA PRO A 377 14.89 17.55 37.04
C PRO A 377 13.91 18.67 37.42
N ALA A 378 14.20 19.94 37.13
CA ALA A 378 13.29 21.05 37.45
C ALA A 378 11.96 20.98 36.70
N PHE A 379 11.91 20.27 35.57
CA PHE A 379 10.70 20.07 34.77
C PHE A 379 9.97 18.75 35.05
N SER A 380 10.43 17.98 36.04
CA SER A 380 9.91 16.67 36.37
C SER A 380 9.17 16.65 37.71
N ASP A 381 8.02 15.99 37.75
CA ASP A 381 7.08 15.94 38.88
C ASP A 381 6.62 14.51 39.22
N VAL A 382 7.13 13.50 38.49
CA VAL A 382 6.92 12.07 38.77
C VAL A 382 8.22 11.28 38.53
N ASP A 383 8.51 10.31 39.39
CA ASP A 383 9.61 9.38 39.24
C ASP A 383 9.11 7.98 38.79
N ILE A 384 9.76 7.41 37.78
CA ILE A 384 9.61 5.99 37.45
C ILE A 384 10.73 5.22 38.13
N ILE A 385 10.37 4.28 39.00
CA ILE A 385 11.27 3.34 39.67
C ILE A 385 11.37 2.08 38.82
N THR A 386 12.58 1.77 38.35
CA THR A 386 12.86 0.66 37.44
C THR A 386 13.06 -0.66 38.20
N GLY A 387 13.06 -1.79 37.50
CA GLY A 387 13.11 -3.13 38.11
C GLY A 387 14.43 -3.41 38.87
N ASP A 388 15.48 -2.66 38.55
CA ASP A 388 16.77 -2.60 39.23
C ASP A 388 16.85 -1.54 40.35
N GLY A 389 15.72 -0.89 40.68
CA GLY A 389 15.57 0.04 41.80
C GLY A 389 16.06 1.48 41.52
N LEU A 390 16.48 1.77 40.29
CA LEU A 390 16.92 3.11 39.89
C LEU A 390 15.71 4.01 39.57
N ARG A 391 15.92 5.33 39.59
CA ARG A 391 14.85 6.33 39.37
C ARG A 391 15.11 7.15 38.12
N ILE A 392 14.07 7.38 37.32
CA ILE A 392 14.09 8.29 36.18
C ILE A 392 12.97 9.31 36.38
N ALA A 393 13.30 10.59 36.33
CA ALA A 393 12.36 11.67 36.57
C ALA A 393 11.68 12.09 35.26
N PHE A 394 10.35 12.18 35.27
CA PHE A 394 9.50 12.53 34.13
C PHE A 394 8.59 13.72 34.45
N ASN A 395 8.15 14.40 33.39
CA ASN A 395 7.00 15.28 33.43
C ASN A 395 5.71 14.47 33.20
N SER A 396 4.82 14.49 34.17
CA SER A 396 3.58 13.71 34.19
C SER A 396 2.65 14.03 33.02
N TYR A 397 2.60 15.28 32.56
CA TYR A 397 1.78 15.69 31.41
C TYR A 397 2.30 15.09 30.10
N VAL A 398 3.61 15.25 29.83
CA VAL A 398 4.24 14.68 28.63
C VAL A 398 4.15 13.15 28.62
N MET A 399 4.38 12.54 29.79
CA MET A 399 4.26 11.10 29.96
C MET A 399 2.82 10.63 29.75
N ALA A 400 1.81 11.30 30.33
CA ALA A 400 0.41 10.90 30.21
C ALA A 400 -0.09 10.96 28.77
N GLU A 401 0.32 11.98 28.00
CA GLU A 401 -0.06 12.13 26.59
C GLU A 401 0.50 10.98 25.71
N ARG A 402 1.67 10.45 26.06
CA ARG A 402 2.45 9.57 25.17
C ARG A 402 2.62 8.16 25.70
N TRP A 403 2.23 7.90 26.95
CA TRP A 403 2.25 6.61 27.63
C TRP A 403 0.90 6.35 28.33
N PRO A 404 -0.14 5.98 27.57
CA PRO A 404 -1.53 5.96 28.07
C PRO A 404 -1.75 5.08 29.30
N ARG A 405 -1.15 3.88 29.34
CA ARG A 405 -1.29 2.98 30.50
C ARG A 405 -0.70 3.56 31.79
N MET A 406 0.36 4.37 31.70
CA MET A 406 0.91 5.05 32.89
C MET A 406 0.06 6.26 33.28
N ALA A 407 -0.57 6.93 32.32
CA ALA A 407 -1.55 7.99 32.61
C ALA A 407 -2.69 7.47 33.50
N GLU A 408 -3.24 6.29 33.17
CA GLU A 408 -4.29 5.64 33.96
C GLU A 408 -3.85 5.34 35.40
N GLN A 409 -2.61 4.87 35.57
CA GLN A 409 -2.05 4.59 36.89
C GLN A 409 -1.82 5.85 37.72
N LEU A 410 -1.38 6.95 37.09
CA LEU A 410 -1.24 8.24 37.78
C LEU A 410 -2.57 8.75 38.32
N VAL A 411 -3.64 8.70 37.51
CA VAL A 411 -4.98 9.11 37.95
C VAL A 411 -5.47 8.25 39.12
N ALA A 412 -5.18 6.95 39.10
CA ALA A 412 -5.55 6.04 40.20
C ALA A 412 -4.81 6.34 41.51
N ILE A 413 -3.58 6.86 41.45
CA ILE A 413 -2.82 7.32 42.62
C ILE A 413 -3.42 8.62 43.15
N ASP A 414 -3.66 9.59 42.26
CA ASP A 414 -4.21 10.90 42.63
C ASP A 414 -5.61 10.76 43.26
N GLY A 415 -6.44 9.83 42.77
CA GLY A 415 -7.75 9.52 43.35
C GLY A 415 -7.74 8.82 44.71
N LYS A 416 -6.58 8.29 45.15
CA LYS A 416 -6.39 7.62 46.45
C LYS A 416 -5.60 8.47 47.46
N ALA A 417 -5.01 9.58 47.03
CA ALA A 417 -4.25 10.46 47.89
C ALA A 417 -5.19 11.22 48.85
N LYS A 418 -5.07 10.97 50.17
CA LYS A 418 -5.66 11.87 51.18
C LYS A 418 -4.90 13.21 51.15
N PRO A 419 -5.56 14.36 51.36
CA PRO A 419 -4.86 15.63 51.50
C PRO A 419 -3.97 15.57 52.74
N SER A 420 -2.65 15.46 52.55
CA SER A 420 -1.68 15.50 53.64
C SER A 420 -1.29 16.94 53.94
N ALA A 421 -1.21 17.26 55.23
CA ALA A 421 -0.67 18.51 55.72
C ALA A 421 0.85 18.54 55.50
N ALA A 422 1.31 19.61 54.84
CA ALA A 422 2.64 20.20 54.83
C ALA A 422 3.88 19.28 54.98
N GLY A 423 4.75 19.29 53.97
CA GLY A 423 6.17 19.52 54.24
C GLY A 423 7.22 18.50 53.76
N THR A 424 6.89 17.43 53.03
CA THR A 424 7.92 16.57 52.41
C THR A 424 7.70 16.43 50.91
N SER A 425 8.69 16.92 50.15
CA SER A 425 8.82 16.89 48.69
C SER A 425 9.08 15.47 48.16
N ASP A 426 8.19 14.52 48.43
CA ASP A 426 8.25 13.23 47.73
C ASP A 426 7.50 13.37 46.41
N ARG A 427 8.24 13.32 45.31
CA ARG A 427 7.64 13.25 43.97
C ARG A 427 6.74 12.03 43.89
N ARG A 428 5.64 12.14 43.14
CA ARG A 428 4.82 10.99 42.79
C ARG A 428 5.71 9.93 42.16
N TRP A 429 5.43 8.66 42.39
CA TRP A 429 6.24 7.60 41.79
C TRP A 429 5.41 6.41 41.32
N LEU A 430 5.90 5.76 40.29
CA LEU A 430 5.37 4.51 39.73
C LEU A 430 6.50 3.50 39.58
N THR A 431 6.18 2.21 39.56
CA THR A 431 7.16 1.15 39.35
C THR A 431 6.95 0.45 38.02
N VAL A 432 8.06 0.10 37.37
CA VAL A 432 8.06 -0.73 36.16
C VAL A 432 9.09 -1.85 36.30
N PRO A 433 8.81 -3.05 35.77
CA PRO A 433 9.72 -4.19 35.89
C PRO A 433 10.97 -4.10 35.00
N GLU A 434 11.02 -3.19 34.04
CA GLU A 434 12.15 -3.03 33.11
C GLU A 434 13.35 -2.31 33.75
N ASN A 435 14.54 -2.59 33.24
CA ASN A 435 15.78 -2.00 33.75
C ASN A 435 15.94 -0.52 33.36
N TYR A 436 16.85 0.17 34.04
CA TYR A 436 17.10 1.60 33.84
C TYR A 436 17.33 1.98 32.37
N ASP A 437 18.24 1.30 31.67
CA ASP A 437 18.61 1.68 30.30
C ASP A 437 17.42 1.61 29.33
N THR A 438 16.57 0.58 29.45
CA THR A 438 15.40 0.43 28.56
C THR A 438 14.36 1.52 28.85
N VAL A 439 14.12 1.82 30.13
CA VAL A 439 13.16 2.86 30.53
C VAL A 439 13.68 4.26 30.20
N TYR A 440 14.99 4.49 30.27
CA TYR A 440 15.60 5.75 29.85
C TYR A 440 15.47 5.94 28.33
N GLN A 441 15.67 4.90 27.53
CA GLN A 441 15.41 4.94 26.08
C GLN A 441 13.93 5.19 25.75
N LEU A 442 13.01 4.60 26.52
CA LEU A 442 11.60 4.93 26.45
C LEU A 442 11.36 6.42 26.77
N GLY A 443 12.04 6.95 27.78
CA GLY A 443 11.95 8.36 28.13
C GLY A 443 12.41 9.29 27.02
N ARG A 444 13.55 9.00 26.39
CA ARG A 444 14.01 9.73 25.21
C ARG A 444 12.94 9.73 24.13
N TYR A 445 12.35 8.56 23.81
CA TYR A 445 11.25 8.47 22.86
C TYR A 445 10.01 9.28 23.28
N ILE A 446 9.61 9.24 24.55
CA ILE A 446 8.46 10.01 25.05
C ILE A 446 8.67 11.49 24.75
N TYR A 447 9.88 12.02 24.90
CA TYR A 447 10.16 13.43 24.67
C TYR A 447 10.45 13.79 23.21
N THR A 448 11.01 12.88 22.40
CA THR A 448 11.47 13.18 21.03
C THR A 448 10.63 12.56 19.92
N ARG A 449 9.81 11.55 20.23
CA ARG A 449 9.05 10.73 19.27
C ARG A 449 9.93 10.01 18.24
N VAL A 450 11.22 9.86 18.50
CA VAL A 450 12.17 9.10 17.68
C VAL A 450 12.96 8.13 18.55
N ILE A 451 13.56 7.13 17.92
CA ILE A 451 14.51 6.25 18.58
C ILE A 451 15.89 6.88 18.49
N ASP A 452 16.64 6.85 19.59
CA ASP A 452 18.03 7.30 19.60
C ASP A 452 18.86 6.48 18.58
N PRO A 453 19.58 7.13 17.65
CA PRO A 453 20.48 6.43 16.72
C PRO A 453 21.50 5.54 17.44
N GLY A 454 21.95 5.95 18.64
CA GLY A 454 22.89 5.20 19.48
C GLY A 454 22.27 4.02 20.25
N CYS A 455 20.95 3.80 20.14
CA CYS A 455 20.28 2.70 20.83
C CYS A 455 20.75 1.34 20.29
N SER A 456 21.28 0.51 21.18
CA SER A 456 21.76 -0.83 20.82
C SER A 456 20.61 -1.78 20.48
N THR A 457 20.87 -2.80 19.67
CA THR A 457 19.87 -3.83 19.32
C THR A 457 19.29 -4.52 20.56
N LYS A 458 20.09 -4.70 21.61
CA LYS A 458 19.64 -5.27 22.89
C LYS A 458 18.61 -4.37 23.57
N LEU A 459 18.85 -3.05 23.59
CA LEU A 459 17.91 -2.08 24.16
C LEU A 459 16.64 -1.99 23.30
N LEU A 460 16.76 -2.04 21.98
CA LEU A 460 15.60 -2.10 21.09
C LEU A 460 14.74 -3.35 21.36
N ALA A 461 15.37 -4.51 21.62
CA ALA A 461 14.66 -5.75 21.94
C ALA A 461 13.87 -5.66 23.25
N GLY A 462 14.38 -4.91 24.24
CA GLY A 462 13.63 -4.56 25.44
C GLY A 462 12.50 -3.57 25.15
N LEU A 463 12.81 -2.51 24.40
CA LEU A 463 11.91 -1.39 24.12
C LEU A 463 10.69 -1.80 23.29
N ILE A 464 10.85 -2.66 22.29
CA ILE A 464 9.73 -3.20 21.51
C ILE A 464 8.80 -4.07 22.37
N GLY A 465 9.35 -4.78 23.36
CA GLY A 465 8.59 -5.56 24.33
C GLY A 465 7.81 -4.66 25.29
N MET A 466 8.41 -3.56 25.75
CA MET A 466 7.71 -2.53 26.52
C MET A 466 6.57 -1.91 25.69
N ALA A 467 6.85 -1.58 24.43
CA ALA A 467 5.86 -0.96 23.56
C ALA A 467 4.61 -1.84 23.42
N GLU A 468 4.79 -3.15 23.25
CA GLU A 468 3.67 -4.10 23.24
C GLU A 468 2.95 -4.16 24.59
N ARG A 469 3.71 -4.32 25.69
CA ARG A 469 3.17 -4.41 27.05
C ARG A 469 2.35 -3.20 27.43
N TYR A 470 2.72 -2.01 26.96
CA TYR A 470 2.05 -0.76 27.34
C TYR A 470 1.14 -0.19 26.25
N GLY A 471 0.89 -0.94 25.16
CA GLY A 471 -0.02 -0.52 24.08
C GLY A 471 0.48 0.69 23.27
N MET A 472 1.80 0.86 23.15
CA MET A 472 2.43 1.99 22.48
C MET A 472 2.70 1.66 20.99
N ALA A 473 1.65 1.64 20.18
CA ALA A 473 1.71 1.21 18.78
C ALA A 473 2.80 1.93 17.95
N HIS A 474 2.89 3.26 18.04
CA HIS A 474 3.89 4.03 17.31
C HIS A 474 5.34 3.71 17.73
N LEU A 475 5.58 3.46 19.03
CA LEU A 475 6.90 3.06 19.50
C LEU A 475 7.26 1.68 18.96
N LYS A 476 6.30 0.75 18.98
CA LYS A 476 6.49 -0.61 18.46
C LYS A 476 6.89 -0.59 16.99
N GLU A 477 6.22 0.22 16.17
CA GLU A 477 6.53 0.40 14.75
C GLU A 477 7.92 1.00 14.52
N LEU A 478 8.30 2.02 15.30
CA LEU A 478 9.64 2.61 15.23
C LEU A 478 10.73 1.61 15.60
N CYS A 479 10.56 0.88 16.71
CA CYS A 479 11.51 -0.17 17.10
C CYS A 479 11.64 -1.24 16.01
N ALA A 480 10.53 -1.66 15.40
CA ALA A 480 10.57 -2.65 14.32
C ALA A 480 11.34 -2.12 13.10
N LEU A 481 11.09 -0.87 12.68
CA LEU A 481 11.80 -0.21 11.59
C LEU A 481 13.32 -0.15 11.85
N GLU A 482 13.70 0.27 13.05
CA GLU A 482 15.08 0.38 13.49
C GLU A 482 15.79 -0.98 13.56
N MET A 483 15.07 -2.04 13.95
CA MET A 483 15.58 -3.40 13.92
C MET A 483 15.74 -3.93 12.49
N HIS A 484 14.82 -3.61 11.58
CA HIS A 484 14.94 -3.99 10.16
C HIS A 484 16.23 -3.47 9.53
N GLN A 485 16.63 -2.24 9.88
CA GLN A 485 17.86 -1.62 9.38
C GLN A 485 19.13 -2.21 9.99
N ARG A 486 19.05 -2.73 11.22
CA ARG A 486 20.17 -3.36 11.94
C ARG A 486 20.29 -4.87 11.70
N MET A 487 19.57 -5.43 10.73
CA MET A 487 19.56 -6.87 10.46
C MET A 487 20.95 -7.35 9.99
N ALA A 488 21.60 -8.16 10.82
CA ALA A 488 22.92 -8.74 10.60
C ALA A 488 23.04 -10.11 11.28
N LEU A 489 24.10 -10.88 11.01
CA LEU A 489 24.23 -12.26 11.51
C LEU A 489 24.26 -12.33 13.04
N ASP A 490 24.93 -11.37 13.67
CA ASP A 490 25.09 -11.22 15.11
C ASP A 490 23.86 -10.62 15.80
N THR A 491 23.12 -9.74 15.11
CA THR A 491 21.95 -9.06 15.67
C THR A 491 20.63 -9.80 15.46
N SER A 492 20.51 -10.61 14.41
CA SER A 492 19.26 -11.30 14.02
C SER A 492 18.65 -12.17 15.13
N PRO A 493 19.42 -12.92 15.95
CA PRO A 493 18.85 -13.68 17.07
C PRO A 493 18.14 -12.79 18.11
N LEU A 494 18.75 -11.66 18.47
CA LEU A 494 18.16 -10.70 19.41
C LEU A 494 16.92 -10.03 18.82
N ILE A 495 16.95 -9.69 17.53
CA ILE A 495 15.81 -9.14 16.81
C ILE A 495 14.65 -10.15 16.78
N PHE A 496 14.94 -11.43 16.51
CA PHE A 496 13.95 -12.50 16.51
C PHE A 496 13.29 -12.67 17.88
N GLU A 497 14.08 -12.65 18.96
CA GLU A 497 13.60 -12.73 20.33
C GLU A 497 12.70 -11.53 20.70
N GLY A 498 13.17 -10.31 20.42
CA GLY A 498 12.40 -9.08 20.64
C GLY A 498 11.08 -9.06 19.86
N ALA A 499 11.14 -9.42 18.57
CA ALA A 499 9.96 -9.54 17.72
C ALA A 499 8.97 -10.58 18.23
N THR A 500 9.46 -11.70 18.78
CA THR A 500 8.61 -12.75 19.36
C THR A 500 7.87 -12.25 20.60
N ARG A 501 8.58 -11.57 21.52
CA ARG A 501 7.97 -10.96 22.72
C ARG A 501 6.94 -9.90 22.37
N ALA A 502 7.17 -9.15 21.31
CA ALA A 502 6.27 -8.11 20.83
C ALA A 502 5.17 -8.62 19.87
N HIS A 503 5.05 -9.94 19.67
CA HIS A 503 4.11 -10.53 18.71
C HIS A 503 4.22 -9.92 17.28
N HIS A 504 5.43 -9.56 16.87
CA HIS A 504 5.70 -8.87 15.61
C HIS A 504 6.09 -9.86 14.49
N GLN A 505 5.09 -10.39 13.77
CA GLN A 505 5.31 -11.48 12.81
C GLN A 505 6.25 -11.12 11.65
N GLY A 506 6.11 -9.93 11.02
CA GLY A 506 6.93 -9.53 9.87
C GLY A 506 8.42 -9.54 10.18
N LEU A 507 8.82 -8.75 11.18
CA LEU A 507 10.18 -8.74 11.72
C LEU A 507 10.69 -10.13 12.17
N ARG A 508 9.85 -10.93 12.83
CA ARG A 508 10.21 -12.30 13.25
C ARG A 508 10.55 -13.20 12.05
N VAL A 509 9.71 -13.20 11.02
CA VAL A 509 9.94 -13.98 9.79
C VAL A 509 11.17 -13.48 9.06
N ARG A 510 11.36 -12.15 8.97
CA ARG A 510 12.54 -11.58 8.34
C ARG A 510 13.84 -12.00 9.03
N ALA A 511 13.89 -11.95 10.35
CA ALA A 511 15.06 -12.36 11.12
C ALA A 511 15.38 -13.85 10.89
N LEU A 512 14.35 -14.72 10.83
CA LEU A 512 14.54 -16.14 10.49
C LEU A 512 15.10 -16.32 9.08
N LEU A 513 14.53 -15.63 8.08
CA LEU A 513 15.02 -15.70 6.69
C LEU A 513 16.48 -15.25 6.60
N TYR A 514 16.84 -14.16 7.29
CA TYR A 514 18.21 -13.65 7.29
C TYR A 514 19.21 -14.63 7.91
N MET A 515 18.86 -15.23 9.05
CA MET A 515 19.70 -16.25 9.69
C MET A 515 19.85 -17.52 8.84
N PHE A 516 18.83 -17.89 8.07
CA PHE A 516 18.85 -19.06 7.21
C PHE A 516 19.68 -18.82 5.93
N ASP A 517 19.38 -17.77 5.17
CA ASP A 517 19.99 -17.47 3.87
C ASP A 517 21.52 -17.29 3.98
N ARG A 518 22.03 -16.79 5.12
CA ARG A 518 23.46 -16.59 5.35
C ARG A 518 24.18 -17.82 5.87
N ARG A 519 23.48 -18.79 6.47
CA ARG A 519 24.06 -20.08 6.85
C ARG A 519 24.31 -20.98 5.65
N GLU A 520 23.53 -20.84 4.57
CA GLU A 520 23.77 -21.57 3.31
C GLU A 520 24.91 -20.95 2.47
N ALA A 521 25.33 -19.72 2.80
CA ALA A 521 26.40 -19.00 2.10
C ALA A 521 27.79 -19.12 2.77
N LEU A 522 27.84 -19.73 3.97
CA LEU A 522 29.05 -20.08 4.73
C LEU A 522 29.28 -21.59 4.61
#